data_AF-A0A2N5ZV81-F1
#
_entry.id   AF-A0A2N5ZV81-F1
#
_cell.length_a   1.000
_cell.length_b   1.000
_cell.length_c   1.000
_cell.angle_alpha   90.00
_cell.angle_beta   90.00
_cell.angle_gamma   90.00
#
_symmetry.space_group_name_H-M   'P 1'
#
loop_
_entity.id
_entity.type
_entity.pdbx_description
1 polymer ?
#
loop_
_entity_poly.entity_id
_entity_poly.type
_entity_poly.pdbx_seq_one_letter_code
_entity_poly.pdbx_strand_id
1 'polypeptide(L)' 'MRNFRELNIWKEAVILVKEIYRLSNQLPEEEKYGLKSQICRAAVSIPSNIAEGASRNSEIEFKRFLE' A
#
# COMPACT_ATOMS: atom_id res chain seq x y z
N MET A 1 4.05 20.26 -1.17
CA MET A 1 3.42 18.96 -1.45
C MET A 1 4.39 18.15 -2.31
N ARG A 2 4.78 16.95 -1.88
CA ARG A 2 5.74 16.11 -2.62
C ARG A 2 4.99 15.36 -3.71
N ASN A 3 5.56 15.24 -4.91
CA ASN A 3 4.98 14.38 -5.94
C ASN A 3 5.25 12.91 -5.59
N PHE A 4 4.32 12.24 -4.89
CA PHE A 4 4.50 10.86 -4.47
C PHE A 4 4.75 9.89 -5.63
N ARG A 5 4.29 10.22 -6.85
CA ARG A 5 4.50 9.40 -8.04
C ARG A 5 5.96 9.34 -8.48
N GLU A 6 6.79 10.27 -8.03
CA GLU A 6 8.24 10.26 -8.28
C GLU A 6 9.00 9.38 -7.27
N LEU A 7 8.40 9.09 -6.11
CA LEU A 7 9.03 8.30 -5.06
C LEU A 7 9.16 6.83 -5.49
N ASN A 8 10.38 6.31 -5.47
CA ASN A 8 10.61 4.89 -5.78
C ASN A 8 9.88 3.97 -4.81
N ILE A 9 9.84 4.31 -3.52
CA ILE A 9 9.09 3.54 -2.50
C ILE A 9 7.60 3.41 -2.83
N TRP A 10 6.99 4.43 -3.44
CA TRP A 10 5.59 4.37 -3.86
C TRP A 10 5.41 3.46 -5.07
N LYS A 11 6.32 3.53 -6.05
CA LYS A 11 6.30 2.66 -7.24
C LYS A 11 6.46 1.19 -6.85
N GLU A 12 7.41 0.89 -5.97
CA GLU A 12 7.61 -0.46 -5.42
C GLU A 12 6.38 -0.94 -4.65
N ALA A 13 5.75 -0.07 -3.85
CA ALA A 13 4.51 -0.41 -3.14
C ALA A 13 3.35 -0.73 -4.10
N VAL A 14 3.23 -0.03 -5.23
CA VAL A 14 2.23 -0.34 -6.27
C VAL A 14 2.52 -1.69 -6.95
N ILE A 15 3.80 -2.02 -7.18
CA ILE A 15 4.20 -3.34 -7.69
C ILE A 15 3.85 -4.43 -6.68
N LEU A 16 4.15 -4.22 -5.40
CA LEU A 16 3.79 -5.14 -4.31
C LEU A 16 2.28 -5.41 -4.28
N VAL A 17 1.44 -4.37 -4.40
CA VAL A 17 -0.02 -4.54 -4.48
C VAL A 17 -0.41 -5.49 -5.61
N LYS A 18 0.15 -5.31 -6.82
CA LYS A 18 -0.15 -6.18 -7.97
C LYS A 18 0.23 -7.63 -7.69
N GLU A 19 1.39 -7.88 -7.09
CA GLU A 19 1.82 -9.23 -6.73
C GLU A 19 0.94 -9.85 -5.65
N ILE A 20 0.51 -9.08 -4.64
CA ILE A 20 -0.42 -9.56 -3.61
C ILE A 20 -1.77 -9.92 -4.21
N TYR A 21 -2.32 -9.11 -5.12
CA TYR A 21 -3.55 -9.49 -5.83
C TYR A 21 -3.38 -10.76 -6.67
N ARG A 22 -2.21 -10.94 -7.31
CA ARG A 22 -1.91 -12.14 -8.10
C ARG A 22 -1.83 -13.39 -7.22
N LEU A 23 -1.13 -13.31 -6.09
CA LEU A 23 -0.95 -14.43 -5.15
C LEU A 23 -2.25 -14.74 -4.38
N SER A 24 -2.98 -13.72 -3.95
CA SER A 24 -4.22 -13.89 -3.19
C SER A 24 -5.36 -14.52 -4.01
N ASN A 25 -5.28 -14.46 -5.33
CA ASN A 25 -6.18 -15.19 -6.22
C ASN A 25 -5.93 -16.70 -6.26
N GLN A 26 -4.83 -17.19 -5.70
CA GLN A 26 -4.53 -18.61 -5.58
C GLN A 26 -5.04 -19.22 -4.26
N LEU A 27 -5.56 -18.39 -3.35
CA LEU A 27 -6.15 -18.86 -2.10
C LEU A 27 -7.50 -19.56 -2.35
N PRO A 28 -7.89 -20.53 -1.50
CA PRO A 28 -9.22 -21.14 -1.55
C PRO A 28 -10.34 -20.11 -1.41
N GLU A 29 -11.53 -20.42 -1.94
CA GLU A 29 -12.69 -19.51 -1.87
C GLU A 29 -13.13 -19.23 -0.43
N GLU A 30 -12.89 -20.16 0.49
CA GLU A 30 -13.15 -19.99 1.93
C GLU A 30 -12.35 -18.82 2.53
N GLU A 31 -11.18 -18.51 1.97
CA GLU A 31 -10.31 -17.41 2.43
C GLU A 31 -10.69 -16.04 1.83
N LYS A 32 -11.70 -15.99 0.95
CA LYS A 32 -12.13 -14.76 0.26
C LYS A 32 -12.37 -13.59 1.22
N TYR A 33 -13.05 -13.84 2.33
CA TYR A 33 -13.32 -12.84 3.36
C TYR A 33 -12.34 -12.90 4.55
N GLY A 34 -11.55 -13.97 4.63
CA GLY A 34 -10.46 -14.14 5.59
C GLY A 34 -9.15 -13.56 5.07
N LEU A 35 -8.17 -14.42 4.82
CA LEU A 35 -6.81 -14.04 4.49
C LEU A 35 -6.74 -13.16 3.24
N LYS A 36 -7.49 -13.48 2.17
CA LYS A 36 -7.48 -12.72 0.91
C LYS A 36 -7.86 -11.27 1.12
N SER A 37 -8.94 -11.02 1.86
CA SER A 37 -9.40 -9.67 2.18
C SER A 37 -8.39 -8.91 3.03
N GLN A 38 -7.82 -9.55 4.06
CA GLN A 38 -6.85 -8.93 4.95
C GLN A 38 -5.55 -8.53 4.22
N ILE A 39 -4.95 -9.45 3.46
CA ILE A 39 -3.67 -9.17 2.78
C ILE A 39 -3.82 -8.15 1.66
N CYS A 40 -4.92 -8.18 0.90
CA CYS A 40 -5.15 -7.19 -0.15
C CYS A 40 -5.36 -5.78 0.44
N ARG A 41 -6.12 -5.65 1.53
CA ARG A 41 -6.32 -4.36 2.20
C ARG A 41 -5.02 -3.84 2.81
N ALA A 42 -4.24 -4.70 3.46
CA ALA A 42 -2.95 -4.33 4.02
C ALA A 42 -1.99 -3.85 2.92
N ALA A 43 -1.90 -4.57 1.79
CA ALA A 43 -1.05 -4.19 0.67
C ALA A 43 -1.45 -2.83 0.08
N VAL A 44 -2.74 -2.59 -0.16
CA VAL A 44 -3.26 -1.31 -0.69
C VAL A 44 -3.04 -0.15 0.28
N SER A 45 -3.00 -0.42 1.59
CA SER A 45 -2.73 0.58 2.62
C SER A 45 -1.34 1.21 2.46
N ILE A 46 -0.34 0.46 2.00
CA ILE A 46 1.05 0.93 1.89
C ILE A 46 1.20 2.12 0.91
N PRO A 47 0.87 1.99 -0.40
CA PRO A 47 0.98 3.13 -1.31
C PRO A 47 -0.01 4.25 -0.98
N SER A 48 -1.13 3.95 -0.32
CA SER A 48 -2.10 4.94 0.15
C SER A 48 -1.51 5.83 1.24
N ASN A 49 -0.88 5.25 2.26
CA ASN A 49 -0.22 5.99 3.34
C ASN A 49 0.98 6.79 2.82
N ILE A 50 1.78 6.25 1.90
CA ILE A 50 2.87 7.01 1.25
C ILE A 50 2.32 8.25 0.53
N ALA A 51 1.24 8.10 -0.25
CA ALA A 51 0.63 9.21 -0.97
C ALA A 51 0.01 10.24 -0.02
N GLU A 52 -0.68 9.78 1.03
CA GLU A 52 -1.28 10.64 2.05
C GLU A 52 -0.21 11.41 2.81
N GLY A 53 0.85 10.75 3.27
CA GLY A 53 1.99 11.40 3.93
C GLY A 53 2.68 12.42 3.03
N ALA A 54 2.86 12.12 1.74
CA ALA A 54 3.46 13.05 0.77
C ALA A 54 2.61 14.30 0.52
N SER A 55 1.31 14.24 0.82
CA SER A 55 0.40 15.37 0.75
C SER A 55 0.52 16.33 1.96
N ARG A 56 1.15 15.89 3.06
CA ARG A 56 1.32 16.69 4.29
C ARG A 56 2.39 17.77 4.13
N ASN A 57 2.30 18.79 4.98
CA ASN A 57 3.11 20.01 4.88
C ASN A 57 4.48 19.90 5.59
N SER A 58 4.61 19.00 6.57
CA SER A 58 5.87 18.83 7.32
C SER A 58 6.53 17.47 7.08
N GLU A 59 7.86 17.42 7.25
CA GLU A 59 8.62 16.16 7.30
C GLU A 59 8.19 15.27 8.48
N ILE A 60 7.81 15.88 9.62
CA ILE A 60 7.36 15.14 10.80
C ILE A 60 6.06 14.39 10.51
N GLU A 61 5.09 15.05 9.89
CA GLU A 61 3.85 14.39 9.48
C GLU A 61 4.12 13.33 8.42
N PHE A 62 4.97 13.61 7.43
CA PHE A 62 5.31 12.62 6.41
C PHE A 62 5.86 11.34 7.03
N LYS A 63 6.78 11.45 7.99
CA LYS A 63 7.34 10.29 8.70
C LYS A 63 6.29 9.47 9.46
N ARG A 64 5.31 10.11 10.10
CA ARG A 64 4.22 9.40 10.80
C ARG A 64 3.37 8.50 9.90
N PHE A 65 3.29 8.82 8.60
CA PHE A 65 2.60 7.98 7.62
C PHE A 65 3.49 6.87 7.04
N LEU A 66 4.79 6.86 7.36
CA LEU A 66 5.74 5.82 6.95
C LEU A 66 6.11 4.85 8.09
N GLU A 67 5.65 5.13 9.32
CA GLU A 67 5.76 4.26 10.50
C GLU A 67 4.70 3.15 10.47
#